data_AF-A0A8J6HAV6-F1
#
_entry.id   AF-A0A8J6HAV6-F1
#
_cell.length_a   1.000
_cell.length_b   1.000
_cell.length_c   1.000
_cell.angle_alpha   90.00
_cell.angle_beta   90.00
_cell.angle_gamma   90.00
#
_symmetry.space_group_name_H-M   'P 1'
#
loop_
_entity.id
_entity.type
_entity.pdbx_description
1 polymer ?
#
loop_
_entity_poly.entity_id
_entity_poly.type
_entity_poly.pdbx_seq_one_letter_code
_entity_poly.pdbx_strand_id
1 'polypeptide(L)'
;MTLVDLPRTFEYLAYLGYNIYENESQLTAVQVTREKKIDLAKKQSSRNVYQCHVIGPMGAGKSSFCRSFIRSLTEKSSHLENTGTPTCTVNVVQVYGQEKIMILRDINVRNVSDPLLPHEVQCDVACLIYDINNAKSFEYIARIYIKYFAESKIPVLMVACKSDLEEVKQDYLLQPVTFCQKYKILPPQNFTVKGHLRKDVFVKLATMAAFPPHGLEAKLIVTRVLELL
;
A
#
# COMPACT_ATOMS: atom_id res chain seq x y z
N MET A 1 6.75 -12.82 6.92
CA MET A 1 7.95 -13.64 6.68
C MET A 1 7.77 -14.51 5.44
N THR A 2 6.79 -15.42 5.41
CA THR A 2 6.56 -16.37 4.30
C THR A 2 6.51 -15.75 2.90
N LEU A 3 5.90 -14.56 2.75
CA LEU A 3 5.83 -13.87 1.45
C LEU A 3 7.19 -13.37 0.94
N VAL A 4 8.06 -12.91 1.85
CA VAL A 4 9.29 -12.16 1.51
C VAL A 4 10.57 -12.97 1.70
N ASP A 5 10.54 -13.98 2.56
CA ASP A 5 11.69 -14.82 2.92
C ASP A 5 11.19 -16.22 3.29
N LEU A 6 10.83 -16.99 2.26
CA LEU A 6 10.34 -18.35 2.38
C LEU A 6 11.37 -19.31 3.01
N PRO A 7 12.67 -19.27 2.64
CA PRO A 7 13.67 -20.13 3.27
C PRO A 7 13.74 -19.94 4.79
N ARG A 8 13.74 -18.69 5.28
CA ARG A 8 13.72 -18.40 6.71
C ARG A 8 12.44 -18.88 7.39
N THR A 9 11.29 -18.80 6.71
CA THR A 9 10.05 -19.40 7.23
C THR A 9 10.20 -20.91 7.41
N PHE A 10 10.76 -21.62 6.45
CA PHE A 10 10.98 -23.06 6.58
C PHE A 10 11.98 -23.41 7.69
N GLU A 11 13.04 -22.62 7.85
CA GLU A 11 13.98 -22.77 8.96
C GLU A 11 13.27 -22.67 10.32
N TYR A 12 12.45 -21.64 10.53
CA TYR A 12 11.70 -21.48 11.78
C TYR A 12 10.63 -22.56 11.99
N LEU A 13 9.95 -23.02 10.95
CA LEU A 13 9.00 -24.13 11.07
C LEU A 13 9.70 -25.41 11.55
N ALA A 14 10.89 -25.70 11.01
CA ALA A 14 11.70 -26.83 11.46
C ALA A 14 12.13 -26.67 12.93
N TYR A 15 12.62 -25.48 13.33
CA TYR A 15 12.99 -25.23 14.73
C TYR A 15 11.81 -25.35 15.72
N LEU A 16 10.60 -24.96 15.28
CA LEU A 16 9.38 -25.10 16.08
C LEU A 16 8.83 -26.55 16.09
N GLY A 17 9.49 -27.48 15.40
CA GLY A 17 9.12 -28.89 15.39
C GLY A 17 7.94 -29.23 14.49
N TYR A 18 7.59 -28.38 13.51
CA TYR A 18 6.48 -28.61 12.59
C TYR A 18 6.56 -30.00 11.95
N ASN A 19 7.74 -30.40 11.48
CA ASN A 19 7.94 -31.66 10.80
C ASN A 19 7.73 -32.89 11.70
N ILE A 20 7.93 -32.72 13.02
CA ILE A 20 7.70 -33.78 14.01
C ILE A 20 6.21 -33.87 14.34
N TYR A 21 5.56 -32.72 14.52
CA TYR A 21 4.16 -32.65 14.93
C TYR A 21 3.20 -33.08 13.83
N GLU A 22 3.39 -32.57 12.61
CA GLU A 22 2.55 -32.89 11.46
C GLU A 22 2.96 -34.22 10.78
N ASN A 23 4.12 -34.78 11.16
CA ASN A 23 4.73 -35.94 10.50
C ASN A 23 4.86 -35.77 8.98
N GLU A 24 5.08 -34.53 8.54
CA GLU A 24 5.20 -34.12 7.14
C GLU A 24 6.36 -33.13 6.95
N SER A 25 6.69 -32.84 5.70
CA SER A 25 7.64 -31.78 5.39
C SER A 25 7.00 -30.40 5.59
N GLN A 26 7.76 -29.42 6.08
CA GLN A 26 7.37 -28.00 6.15
C GLN A 26 6.84 -27.38 4.85
N LEU A 27 7.02 -28.04 3.70
CA LEU A 27 6.40 -27.65 2.44
C LEU A 27 4.87 -27.62 2.52
N THR A 28 4.25 -28.50 3.32
CA THR A 28 2.78 -28.57 3.44
C THR A 28 2.19 -27.41 4.24
N ALA A 29 3.02 -26.68 4.99
CA ALA A 29 2.64 -25.44 5.67
C ALA A 29 2.45 -24.24 4.72
N VAL A 30 2.88 -24.35 3.45
CA VAL A 30 2.94 -23.21 2.52
C VAL A 30 2.12 -23.47 1.28
N GLN A 31 1.11 -22.61 1.07
CA GLN A 31 0.32 -22.60 -0.15
C GLN A 31 0.94 -21.65 -1.19
N VAL A 32 1.44 -22.21 -2.29
CA VAL A 32 1.90 -21.43 -3.44
C VAL A 32 0.69 -20.96 -4.25
N THR A 33 0.53 -19.64 -4.39
CA THR A 33 -0.52 -19.05 -5.21
C THR A 33 -0.11 -19.00 -6.68
N ARG A 34 -1.11 -18.98 -7.58
CA ARG A 34 -0.87 -18.90 -9.03
C ARG A 34 -0.24 -17.57 -9.46
N GLU A 35 0.27 -17.56 -10.68
CA GLU A 35 0.87 -16.38 -11.29
C GLU A 35 -0.11 -15.19 -11.37
N LYS A 36 0.41 -14.00 -11.08
CA LYS A 36 -0.35 -12.74 -11.15
C LYS A 36 -0.96 -12.49 -12.53
N LYS A 37 -0.29 -12.88 -13.62
CA LYS A 37 -0.81 -12.71 -14.99
C LYS A 37 -2.15 -13.41 -15.19
N ILE A 38 -2.35 -14.56 -14.54
CA ILE A 38 -3.61 -15.32 -14.59
C ILE A 38 -4.71 -14.59 -13.80
N ASP A 39 -4.39 -14.05 -12.63
CA ASP A 39 -5.32 -13.24 -11.84
C ASP A 39 -5.79 -12.00 -12.60
N LEU A 40 -4.85 -11.32 -13.26
CA LEU A 40 -5.13 -10.15 -14.10
C LEU A 40 -6.05 -10.53 -15.28
N ALA A 41 -5.79 -11.66 -15.95
CA ALA A 41 -6.63 -12.16 -17.04
C ALA A 41 -8.05 -12.54 -16.56
N LYS A 42 -8.16 -13.14 -15.36
CA LYS A 42 -9.44 -13.54 -14.76
C LYS A 42 -10.16 -12.40 -14.01
N LYS A 43 -9.54 -11.22 -13.89
CA LYS A 43 -10.07 -10.06 -13.15
C LYS A 43 -10.43 -10.33 -11.68
N GLN A 44 -9.86 -11.38 -11.10
CA GLN A 44 -10.10 -11.77 -9.72
C GLN A 44 -8.86 -12.50 -9.19
N SER A 45 -8.31 -12.04 -8.08
CA SER A 45 -7.26 -12.76 -7.37
C SER A 45 -7.85 -13.65 -6.28
N SER A 46 -7.37 -14.90 -6.20
CA SER A 46 -7.65 -15.79 -5.08
C SER A 46 -6.64 -15.60 -3.93
N ARG A 47 -5.76 -14.60 -4.01
CA ARG A 47 -4.77 -14.32 -2.99
C ARG A 47 -5.43 -13.76 -1.74
N ASN A 48 -4.81 -14.07 -0.60
CA ASN A 48 -5.17 -13.53 0.70
C ASN A 48 -4.10 -12.59 1.27
N VAL A 49 -2.94 -12.46 0.61
CA VAL A 49 -1.85 -11.61 1.05
C VAL A 49 -1.49 -10.65 -0.10
N TYR A 50 -1.49 -9.35 0.19
CA TYR A 50 -1.17 -8.29 -0.78
C TYR A 50 -0.11 -7.35 -0.24
N GLN A 51 0.82 -6.95 -1.11
CA GLN A 51 1.89 -6.00 -0.77
C GLN A 51 1.61 -4.61 -1.37
N CYS A 52 1.53 -3.61 -0.51
CA CYS A 52 1.41 -2.21 -0.85
C CYS A 52 2.75 -1.50 -0.63
N HIS A 53 3.26 -0.82 -1.65
CA HIS A 53 4.43 0.04 -1.51
C HIS A 53 3.99 1.47 -1.23
N VAL A 54 4.46 2.02 -0.11
CA VAL A 54 4.19 3.38 0.33
C VAL A 54 5.38 4.25 -0.08
N ILE A 55 5.16 5.15 -1.05
CA ILE A 55 6.21 5.91 -1.72
C ILE A 55 5.88 7.40 -1.64
N GLY A 56 6.88 8.24 -1.39
CA GLY A 56 6.72 9.67 -1.20
C GLY A 56 8.00 10.32 -0.71
N PRO A 57 8.12 11.65 -0.76
CA PRO A 57 9.34 12.34 -0.35
C PRO A 57 9.58 12.20 1.16
N MET A 58 10.78 12.58 1.60
CA MET A 58 11.10 12.68 3.02
C MET A 58 10.13 13.68 3.69
N GLY A 59 9.64 13.35 4.88
CA GLY A 59 8.69 14.21 5.62
C GLY A 59 7.22 14.12 5.18
N ALA A 60 6.88 13.35 4.13
CA ALA A 60 5.50 13.22 3.64
C ALA A 60 4.53 12.50 4.61
N GLY A 61 5.05 11.85 5.66
CA GLY A 61 4.24 11.12 6.64
C GLY A 61 4.09 9.62 6.38
N LYS A 62 4.92 9.02 5.48
CA LYS A 62 4.90 7.58 5.14
C LYS A 62 4.95 6.66 6.36
N SER A 63 5.95 6.84 7.22
CA SER A 63 6.13 5.96 8.38
C SER A 63 4.96 6.08 9.37
N SER A 64 4.40 7.28 9.53
CA SER A 64 3.20 7.50 10.35
C SER A 64 1.96 6.85 9.73
N PHE A 65 1.80 6.92 8.40
CA PHE A 65 0.76 6.21 7.67
C PHE A 65 0.87 4.69 7.89
N CYS A 66 2.06 4.11 7.67
CA CYS A 66 2.29 2.68 7.90
C CYS A 66 2.06 2.25 9.35
N ARG A 67 2.51 3.04 10.34
CA ARG A 67 2.29 2.75 11.77
C ARG A 67 0.82 2.85 12.17
N SER A 68 0.08 3.80 11.61
CA SER A 68 -1.34 3.95 11.92
C SER A 68 -2.17 2.73 11.50
N PHE A 69 -1.70 1.96 10.51
CA PHE A 69 -2.35 0.74 10.04
C PHE A 69 -2.45 -0.36 11.11
N ILE A 70 -1.45 -0.44 12.00
CA ILE A 70 -1.41 -1.44 13.09
C ILE A 70 -1.94 -0.89 14.42
N ARG A 71 -2.27 0.41 14.48
CA ARG A 71 -2.78 1.04 15.71
C ARG A 71 -4.19 0.55 16.02
N SER A 72 -4.41 0.14 17.28
CA SER A 72 -5.76 -0.15 17.77
C SER A 72 -6.52 1.15 18.05
N LEU A 73 -7.84 1.16 17.79
CA LEU A 73 -8.72 2.28 18.14
C LEU A 73 -8.75 2.55 19.66
N THR A 74 -8.40 1.55 20.47
CA THR A 74 -8.39 1.62 21.94
C THR A 74 -7.10 2.18 22.52
N GLU A 75 -6.05 2.36 21.71
CA GLU A 75 -4.75 2.88 22.17
C GLU A 75 -4.80 4.41 22.28
N LYS A 76 -5.24 4.88 23.46
CA LYS A 76 -4.98 6.24 23.93
C LYS A 76 -3.48 6.37 24.22
N SER A 77 -2.73 6.88 23.24
CA SER A 77 -1.44 7.53 23.39
C SER A 77 -0.62 7.10 24.62
N SER A 78 0.00 5.93 24.56
CA SER A 78 1.06 5.57 25.50
C SER A 78 2.20 4.96 24.72
N HIS A 79 3.29 5.73 24.58
CA HIS A 79 4.64 5.28 24.28
C HIS A 79 4.72 4.01 23.41
N LEU A 80 4.54 4.14 22.09
CA LEU A 80 5.32 3.27 21.22
C LEU A 80 6.76 3.73 21.37
N GLU A 81 7.54 2.97 22.14
CA GLU A 81 8.98 3.11 22.16
C GLU A 81 9.48 3.24 20.72
N ASN A 82 10.31 4.25 20.47
CA ASN A 82 10.88 4.57 19.16
C ASN A 82 11.95 3.54 18.76
N THR A 83 11.68 2.24 18.92
CA THR A 83 12.53 1.16 18.43
C THR A 83 12.34 1.01 16.92
N GLY A 84 12.93 1.96 16.20
CA GLY A 84 12.97 1.98 14.74
C GLY A 84 11.68 2.44 14.05
N THR A 85 11.83 2.99 12.84
CA THR A 85 10.72 3.15 11.90
C THR A 85 10.50 1.79 11.21
N PRO A 86 9.38 1.08 11.46
CA PRO A 86 9.15 -0.20 10.84
C PRO A 86 9.08 0.01 9.32
N THR A 87 9.99 -0.63 8.60
CA THR A 87 10.03 -0.61 7.12
C THR A 87 8.88 -1.40 6.51
N CYS A 88 8.20 -2.20 7.33
CA CYS A 88 7.09 -3.05 6.95
C CYS A 88 6.07 -3.13 8.10
N THR A 89 4.79 -2.88 7.83
CA THR A 89 3.68 -3.13 8.76
C THR A 89 2.67 -4.08 8.13
N VAL A 90 2.03 -4.92 8.95
CA VAL A 90 1.13 -5.98 8.48
C VAL A 90 -0.13 -5.98 9.33
N ASN A 91 -1.30 -6.02 8.71
CA ASN A 91 -2.58 -6.15 9.39
C ASN A 91 -3.63 -6.80 8.47
N VAL A 92 -4.74 -7.23 9.05
CA VAL A 92 -5.91 -7.74 8.32
C VAL A 92 -6.85 -6.60 7.96
N VAL A 93 -7.38 -6.64 6.74
CA VAL A 93 -8.38 -5.72 6.21
C VAL A 93 -9.54 -6.52 5.64
N GLN A 94 -10.77 -6.10 5.94
CA GLN A 94 -11.96 -6.71 5.36
C GLN A 94 -12.28 -6.08 4.01
N VAL A 95 -12.39 -6.91 2.98
CA VAL A 95 -12.75 -6.51 1.60
C VAL A 95 -13.94 -7.36 1.18
N TYR A 96 -15.11 -6.73 0.98
CA TYR A 96 -16.38 -7.40 0.66
C TYR A 96 -16.69 -8.60 1.57
N GLY A 97 -16.48 -8.45 2.88
CA GLY A 97 -16.71 -9.50 3.88
C GLY A 97 -15.62 -10.58 3.95
N GLN A 98 -14.56 -10.50 3.14
CA GLN A 98 -13.42 -11.42 3.21
C GLN A 98 -12.23 -10.77 3.92
N GLU A 99 -11.60 -11.51 4.81
CA GLU A 99 -10.34 -11.09 5.44
C GLU A 99 -9.17 -11.22 4.47
N LYS A 100 -8.42 -10.14 4.29
CA LYS A 100 -7.20 -10.08 3.48
C LYS A 100 -6.06 -9.52 4.34
N ILE A 101 -4.91 -10.17 4.28
CA ILE A 101 -3.67 -9.70 4.89
C ILE A 101 -3.05 -8.66 3.96
N MET A 102 -2.85 -7.45 4.47
CA MET A 102 -2.17 -6.39 3.75
C MET A 102 -0.83 -6.10 4.41
N ILE A 103 0.20 -5.93 3.58
CA ILE A 103 1.56 -5.61 3.98
C ILE A 103 1.88 -4.22 3.42
N LEU A 104 2.10 -3.23 4.29
CA LEU A 104 2.55 -1.90 3.90
C LEU A 104 4.06 -1.82 4.02
N ARG A 105 4.77 -1.54 2.92
CA ARG A 105 6.22 -1.34 2.90
C ARG A 105 6.53 0.14 2.74
N ASP A 106 7.18 0.74 3.73
CA ASP A 106 7.67 2.13 3.66
C ASP A 106 8.93 2.16 2.79
N ILE A 107 8.81 2.66 1.56
CA ILE A 107 9.92 2.74 0.62
C ILE A 107 10.77 3.95 0.97
N ASN A 108 12.00 3.67 1.43
CA ASN A 108 12.93 4.71 1.86
C ASN A 108 13.62 5.34 0.65
N VAL A 109 13.12 6.51 0.25
CA VAL A 109 13.71 7.33 -0.80
C VAL A 109 14.89 8.09 -0.19
N ARG A 110 16.12 7.75 -0.63
CA ARG A 110 17.35 8.41 -0.15
C ARG A 110 17.46 9.83 -0.69
N ASN A 111 17.39 9.99 -2.02
CA ASN A 111 17.33 11.30 -2.67
C ASN A 111 16.19 11.38 -3.67
N VAL A 112 15.67 12.59 -3.89
CA VAL A 112 14.60 12.87 -4.86
C VAL A 112 14.98 12.52 -6.30
N SER A 113 16.29 12.53 -6.60
CA SER A 113 16.85 12.16 -7.91
C SER A 113 17.05 10.66 -8.10
N ASP A 114 17.08 9.89 -7.02
CA ASP A 114 17.47 8.49 -7.11
C ASP A 114 16.35 7.67 -7.78
N PRO A 115 16.67 6.82 -8.76
CA PRO A 115 15.68 5.93 -9.35
C PRO A 115 15.21 4.90 -8.32
N LEU A 116 13.93 4.52 -8.41
CA LEU A 116 13.41 3.38 -7.68
C LEU A 116 13.98 2.10 -8.29
N LEU A 117 14.39 1.17 -7.44
CA LEU A 117 14.85 -0.14 -7.84
C LEU A 117 13.66 -0.99 -8.32
N PRO A 118 13.87 -2.00 -9.18
CA PRO A 118 12.77 -2.84 -9.66
C PRO A 118 11.92 -3.45 -8.54
N HIS A 119 12.55 -3.89 -7.44
CA HIS A 119 11.87 -4.46 -6.29
C HIS A 119 11.13 -3.43 -5.42
N GLU A 120 11.35 -2.13 -5.61
CA GLU A 120 10.63 -1.03 -4.96
C GLU A 120 9.42 -0.57 -5.78
N VAL A 121 9.37 -0.96 -7.07
CA VAL A 121 8.22 -0.69 -7.96
C VAL A 121 7.26 -1.88 -7.99
N GLN A 122 7.79 -3.12 -8.00
CA GLN A 122 6.98 -4.33 -8.09
C GLN A 122 6.18 -4.61 -6.81
N CYS A 123 4.89 -4.29 -6.86
CA CYS A 123 3.92 -4.50 -5.77
C CYS A 123 2.52 -4.85 -6.30
N ASP A 124 1.58 -5.09 -5.38
CA ASP A 124 0.17 -5.33 -5.73
C ASP A 124 -0.62 -4.04 -5.86
N VAL A 125 -0.26 -3.01 -5.10
CA VAL A 125 -0.82 -1.65 -5.18
C VAL A 125 0.25 -0.65 -4.74
N ALA A 126 0.31 0.51 -5.38
CA ALA A 126 1.18 1.60 -4.98
C ALA A 126 0.38 2.69 -4.26
N CYS A 127 0.86 3.10 -3.09
CA CYS A 127 0.35 4.23 -2.32
C CYS A 127 1.32 5.40 -2.45
N LEU A 128 0.95 6.41 -3.23
CA LEU A 128 1.79 7.59 -3.46
C LEU A 128 1.34 8.70 -2.50
N ILE A 129 2.21 9.04 -1.55
CA ILE A 129 1.91 9.97 -0.45
C ILE A 129 2.61 11.30 -0.69
N TYR A 130 1.85 12.40 -0.60
CA TYR A 130 2.38 13.75 -0.47
C TYR A 130 1.82 14.43 0.78
N ASP A 131 2.44 15.54 1.16
CA ASP A 131 2.07 16.35 2.32
C ASP A 131 1.32 17.60 1.87
N ILE A 132 0.06 17.73 2.28
CA ILE A 132 -0.77 18.87 1.85
C ILE A 132 -0.22 20.22 2.31
N ASN A 133 0.61 20.25 3.36
CA ASN A 133 1.20 21.47 3.91
C ASN A 133 2.60 21.76 3.36
N ASN A 134 3.12 20.91 2.45
CA ASN A 134 4.39 21.13 1.77
C ASN A 134 4.18 21.24 0.26
N ALA A 135 4.31 22.47 -0.27
CA ALA A 135 4.07 22.79 -1.67
C ALA A 135 4.92 21.97 -2.67
N LYS A 136 6.10 21.48 -2.27
CA LYS A 136 7.01 20.73 -3.17
C LYS A 136 6.82 19.23 -3.11
N SER A 137 5.97 18.72 -2.21
CA SER A 137 5.87 17.29 -1.96
C SER A 137 5.15 16.54 -3.08
N PHE A 138 4.17 17.17 -3.73
CA PHE A 138 3.42 16.55 -4.82
C PHE A 138 4.25 16.32 -6.08
N GLU A 139 5.17 17.24 -6.42
CA GLU A 139 6.03 17.12 -7.59
C GLU A 139 6.78 15.77 -7.61
N TYR A 140 7.28 15.34 -6.45
CA TYR A 140 7.99 14.07 -6.31
C TYR A 140 7.11 12.90 -6.75
N ILE A 141 5.91 12.77 -6.17
CA ILE A 141 5.03 11.63 -6.46
C ILE A 141 4.45 11.69 -7.87
N ALA A 142 4.24 12.88 -8.44
CA ALA A 142 3.84 13.04 -9.82
C ALA A 142 4.91 12.50 -10.79
N ARG A 143 6.19 12.82 -10.55
CA ARG A 143 7.32 12.29 -11.33
C ARG A 143 7.44 10.77 -11.20
N ILE A 144 7.30 10.23 -9.99
CA ILE A 144 7.31 8.78 -9.74
C ILE A 144 6.17 8.07 -10.48
N TYR A 145 4.96 8.62 -10.43
CA TYR A 145 3.82 8.07 -11.14
C TYR A 145 4.07 7.97 -12.64
N ILE A 146 4.49 9.07 -13.27
CA ILE A 146 4.74 9.11 -14.72
C ILE A 146 5.83 8.12 -15.11
N LYS A 147 6.94 8.10 -14.35
CA LYS A 147 8.11 7.30 -14.68
C LYS A 147 7.90 5.80 -14.53
N TYR A 148 7.17 5.36 -13.50
CA TYR A 148 7.12 3.93 -13.14
C TYR A 148 5.72 3.31 -13.21
N PHE A 149 4.65 4.10 -13.09
CA PHE A 149 3.31 3.56 -12.87
C PHE A 149 2.29 3.90 -13.97
N ALA A 150 2.48 4.99 -14.73
CA ALA A 150 1.53 5.45 -15.74
C ALA A 150 1.22 4.40 -16.83
N GLU A 151 2.22 3.64 -17.24
CA GLU A 151 2.09 2.53 -18.21
C GLU A 151 2.05 1.15 -17.54
N SER A 152 2.10 1.11 -16.20
CA SER A 152 2.08 -0.14 -15.45
C SER A 152 0.66 -0.68 -15.29
N LYS A 153 0.55 -1.98 -14.98
CA LYS A 153 -0.71 -2.61 -14.55
C LYS A 153 -0.94 -2.52 -13.03
N ILE A 154 -0.06 -1.80 -12.31
CA ILE A 154 -0.14 -1.68 -10.86
C ILE A 154 -1.15 -0.57 -10.53
N PRO A 155 -2.21 -0.85 -9.75
CA PRO A 155 -3.12 0.18 -9.29
C PRO A 155 -2.40 1.17 -8.39
N VAL A 156 -2.72 2.47 -8.54
CA VAL A 156 -2.12 3.55 -7.76
C VAL A 156 -3.18 4.36 -7.06
N LEU A 157 -3.00 4.58 -5.76
CA LEU A 157 -3.78 5.52 -4.96
C LEU A 157 -2.90 6.70 -4.54
N MET A 158 -3.39 7.92 -4.81
CA MET A 158 -2.76 9.14 -4.30
C MET A 158 -3.34 9.44 -2.91
N VAL A 159 -2.47 9.73 -1.94
CA VAL A 159 -2.87 10.05 -0.56
C VAL A 159 -2.32 11.43 -0.18
N ALA A 160 -3.23 12.29 0.22
CA ALA A 160 -3.00 13.64 0.72
C ALA A 160 -2.85 13.57 2.25
N CYS A 161 -1.62 13.36 2.71
CA CYS A 161 -1.30 13.19 4.13
C CYS A 161 -1.25 14.52 4.88
N LYS A 162 -1.39 14.43 6.22
CA LYS A 162 -1.47 15.56 7.15
C LYS A 162 -2.67 16.46 6.87
N SER A 163 -3.81 15.84 6.51
CA SER A 163 -5.06 16.54 6.18
C SER A 163 -5.67 17.35 7.33
N ASP A 164 -5.05 17.33 8.51
CA ASP A 164 -5.36 18.18 9.66
C ASP A 164 -4.65 19.55 9.62
N LEU A 165 -3.71 19.76 8.71
CA LEU A 165 -3.00 21.02 8.51
C LEU A 165 -3.65 21.84 7.38
N GLU A 166 -3.22 23.09 7.25
CA GLU A 166 -3.64 23.96 6.14
C GLU A 166 -3.08 23.44 4.82
N GLU A 167 -3.97 23.18 3.85
CA GLU A 167 -3.59 22.75 2.51
C GLU A 167 -3.00 23.94 1.73
N VAL A 168 -1.77 23.76 1.25
CA VAL A 168 -1.10 24.74 0.40
C VAL A 168 -1.17 24.31 -1.06
N LYS A 169 -1.20 25.31 -1.96
CA LYS A 169 -1.08 25.08 -3.40
C LYS A 169 0.23 24.34 -3.69
N GLN A 170 0.16 23.30 -4.51
CA GLN A 170 1.33 22.51 -4.87
C GLN A 170 2.10 23.18 -6.01
N ASP A 171 3.42 23.28 -5.85
CA ASP A 171 4.38 23.82 -6.81
C ASP A 171 4.67 22.79 -7.92
N TYR A 172 3.63 22.45 -8.69
CA TYR A 172 3.71 21.56 -9.83
C TYR A 172 2.76 22.03 -10.94
N LEU A 173 3.00 21.59 -12.18
CA LEU A 173 2.25 22.02 -13.36
C LEU A 173 0.74 21.75 -13.24
N LEU A 174 0.36 20.67 -12.55
CA LEU A 174 -1.03 20.29 -12.30
C LEU A 174 -1.27 20.16 -10.80
N GLN A 175 -2.41 20.65 -10.32
CA GLN A 175 -2.83 20.37 -8.95
C GLN A 175 -3.22 18.89 -8.78
N PRO A 176 -3.13 18.31 -7.57
CA PRO A 176 -3.33 16.88 -7.33
C PRO A 176 -4.62 16.30 -7.94
N VAL A 177 -5.76 16.97 -7.78
CA VAL A 177 -7.05 16.55 -8.33
C VAL A 177 -7.01 16.52 -9.86
N THR A 178 -6.51 17.58 -10.50
CA THR A 178 -6.40 17.68 -11.96
C THR A 178 -5.43 16.65 -12.54
N PHE A 179 -4.34 16.35 -11.81
CA PHE A 179 -3.41 15.28 -12.18
C PHE A 179 -4.12 13.93 -12.17
N CYS A 180 -4.84 13.59 -11.10
CA CYS A 180 -5.58 12.33 -11.02
C CYS A 180 -6.61 12.17 -12.14
N GLN A 181 -7.35 13.25 -12.44
CA GLN A 181 -8.31 13.28 -13.55
C GLN A 181 -7.62 13.03 -14.90
N LYS A 182 -6.50 13.72 -15.18
CA LYS A 182 -5.71 13.55 -16.41
C LYS A 182 -5.29 12.10 -16.62
N TYR A 183 -4.79 11.44 -15.57
CA TYR A 183 -4.30 10.06 -15.64
C TYR A 183 -5.37 8.99 -15.35
N LYS A 184 -6.63 9.40 -15.17
CA LYS A 184 -7.78 8.53 -14.91
C LYS A 184 -7.51 7.57 -13.74
N ILE A 185 -6.99 8.14 -12.65
CA ILE A 185 -6.84 7.49 -11.34
C ILE A 185 -7.75 8.19 -10.33
N LEU A 186 -7.96 7.55 -9.17
CA LEU A 186 -8.82 8.09 -8.13
C LEU A 186 -8.33 9.47 -7.65
N PRO A 187 -9.26 10.37 -7.27
CA PRO A 187 -8.92 11.61 -6.59
C PRO A 187 -8.04 11.35 -5.35
N PRO A 188 -7.19 12.31 -4.95
CA PRO A 188 -6.38 12.18 -3.74
C PRO A 188 -7.24 11.88 -2.51
N GLN A 189 -6.84 10.89 -1.72
CA GLN A 189 -7.52 10.53 -0.49
C GLN A 189 -6.89 11.28 0.69
N ASN A 190 -7.70 12.10 1.37
CA ASN A 190 -7.26 12.83 2.55
C ASN A 190 -7.00 11.89 3.72
N PHE A 191 -5.83 12.04 4.34
CA PHE A 191 -5.42 11.21 5.46
C PHE A 191 -4.76 12.02 6.57
N THR A 192 -5.15 11.75 7.80
CA THR A 192 -4.46 12.24 9.00
C THR A 192 -4.38 11.15 10.05
N VAL A 193 -3.29 11.17 10.82
CA VAL A 193 -3.11 10.32 12.00
C VAL A 193 -3.69 10.95 13.28
N LYS A 194 -4.07 12.24 13.22
CA LYS A 194 -4.69 12.94 14.36
C LYS A 194 -6.21 12.71 14.36
N GLY A 195 -6.78 12.68 15.56
CA GLY A 195 -8.23 12.50 15.74
C GLY A 195 -8.66 11.05 15.50
N HIS A 196 -9.88 10.88 14.96
CA HIS A 196 -10.44 9.57 14.71
C HIS A 196 -9.73 8.90 13.53
N LEU A 197 -9.09 7.76 13.78
CA LEU A 197 -8.39 7.02 12.74
C LEU A 197 -9.38 6.51 11.70
N ARG A 198 -9.23 7.00 10.47
CA ARG A 198 -9.98 6.57 9.29
C ARG A 198 -9.22 5.45 8.58
N LYS A 199 -9.80 4.24 8.59
CA LYS A 199 -9.18 3.02 8.01
C LYS A 199 -9.61 2.77 6.56
N ASP A 200 -10.54 3.57 6.07
CA ASP A 200 -11.10 3.62 4.71
C ASP A 200 -10.00 3.59 3.64
N VAL A 201 -8.92 4.38 3.80
CA VAL A 201 -7.79 4.34 2.86
C VAL A 201 -7.14 2.96 2.72
N PHE A 202 -7.03 2.19 3.82
CA PHE A 202 -6.45 0.85 3.79
C PHE A 202 -7.41 -0.16 3.14
N VAL A 203 -8.71 -0.01 3.37
CA VAL A 203 -9.74 -0.79 2.67
C VAL A 203 -9.68 -0.52 1.17
N LYS A 204 -9.53 0.75 0.75
CA LYS A 204 -9.39 1.11 -0.66
C LYS A 204 -8.14 0.49 -1.29
N LEU A 205 -6.98 0.61 -0.64
CA LEU A 205 -5.74 -0.03 -1.10
C LEU A 205 -5.91 -1.56 -1.23
N ALA A 206 -6.54 -2.21 -0.25
CA ALA A 206 -6.70 -3.67 -0.24
C ALA A 206 -7.66 -4.12 -1.34
N THR A 207 -8.73 -3.36 -1.54
CA THR A 207 -9.70 -3.58 -2.62
C THR A 207 -9.04 -3.41 -3.98
N MET A 208 -8.25 -2.35 -4.17
CA MET A 208 -7.51 -2.12 -5.42
C MET A 208 -6.49 -3.23 -5.70
N ALA A 209 -5.84 -3.78 -4.68
CA ALA A 209 -4.90 -4.89 -4.82
C ALA A 209 -5.61 -6.22 -5.17
N ALA A 210 -6.77 -6.49 -4.55
CA ALA A 210 -7.55 -7.70 -4.79
C ALA A 210 -8.29 -7.67 -6.15
N PHE A 211 -8.67 -6.48 -6.60
CA PHE A 211 -9.42 -6.24 -7.83
C PHE A 211 -8.72 -5.18 -8.71
N PRO A 212 -7.51 -5.47 -9.24
CA PRO A 212 -6.77 -4.53 -10.06
C PRO A 212 -7.57 -4.18 -11.32
N PRO A 213 -7.74 -2.89 -11.64
CA PRO A 213 -8.59 -2.48 -12.75
C PRO A 213 -7.96 -2.84 -14.10
N HIS A 214 -8.73 -3.54 -14.94
CA HIS A 214 -8.37 -3.87 -16.32
C HIS A 214 -9.29 -3.20 -17.33
N GLY A 215 -8.77 -2.21 -18.06
CA GLY A 215 -9.51 -1.42 -19.05
C GLY A 215 -10.22 -0.20 -18.45
N LEU A 216 -10.65 0.74 -19.30
CA LEU A 216 -11.33 1.97 -18.86
C LEU A 216 -12.64 1.72 -18.10
N GLU A 217 -13.41 0.69 -18.48
CA GLU A 217 -14.70 0.39 -17.86
C GLU A 217 -14.57 -0.22 -16.46
N ALA A 218 -13.61 -1.12 -16.25
CA ALA A 218 -13.33 -1.70 -14.93
C ALA A 218 -12.75 -0.65 -13.97
N LYS A 219 -11.98 0.32 -14.48
CA LYS A 219 -11.58 1.49 -13.70
C LYS A 219 -12.82 2.23 -13.19
N LEU A 220 -13.86 2.42 -14.01
CA LEU A 220 -15.07 3.16 -13.62
C LEU A 220 -15.89 2.43 -12.54
N ILE A 221 -16.04 1.11 -12.63
CA ILE A 221 -16.80 0.31 -11.64
C ILE A 221 -16.07 0.26 -10.30
N VAL A 222 -14.77 -0.05 -10.32
CA VAL A 222 -13.94 -0.06 -9.11
C VAL A 222 -13.88 1.35 -8.51
N THR A 223 -13.78 2.40 -9.34
CA THR A 223 -13.87 3.79 -8.87
C THR A 223 -15.19 4.09 -8.17
N ARG A 224 -16.34 3.72 -8.75
CA ARG A 224 -17.65 3.95 -8.12
C ARG A 224 -17.79 3.20 -6.79
N VAL A 225 -17.29 1.97 -6.69
CA VAL A 225 -17.34 1.23 -5.41
C VAL A 225 -16.38 1.84 -4.39
N LEU A 226 -15.21 2.32 -4.82
CA LEU A 226 -14.23 2.99 -3.95
C LEU A 226 -14.63 4.42 -3.55
N GLU A 227 -15.52 5.08 -4.29
CA GLU A 227 -16.15 6.35 -3.92
C GLU A 227 -17.22 6.16 -2.83
N LEU A 228 -17.82 4.97 -2.74
CA LEU A 228 -18.81 4.62 -1.70
C LEU A 228 -18.18 4.10 -0.40
N LEU A 229 -16.87 3.77 -0.43
CA LEU A 229 -16.05 3.38 0.72
C LEU A 229 -15.30 4.59 1.28
#